data_AF-A0AAW0JT57-F1
#
_entry.id   AF-A0AAW0JT57-F1
#
_cell.length_a   1.000
_cell.length_b   1.000
_cell.length_c   1.000
_cell.angle_alpha   90.00
_cell.angle_beta   90.00
_cell.angle_gamma   90.00
#
_symmetry.space_group_name_H-M   'P 1'
#
loop_
_entity.id
_entity.type
_entity.pdbx_description
1 polymer ?
#
loop_
_entity_poly.entity_id
_entity_poly.type
_entity_poly.pdbx_seq_one_letter_code
_entity_poly.pdbx_strand_id
1 'polypeptide(L)'
;MWNPAEVGAVELATSGRRLTAQTTESGGRRGPRRAPEAMDEQSVESIAEVFRCFICMEKLRDARLCPHCSKLCCFSCIRHGGHTFKPLAEIYEQHVTKVNEEVAKLRRRLMELISLVQEVERNVEAVRNAKDERVREIRNAVEMMIARLDTQLKNKLITLMGQKTSLTQETELLESLLQEVEHQLRSCSKSELISKSSEILMMFQQVHRKPMASFVTTPVPPDFTSELVPSYDSATFVLENFSTLRQRADPVYSPPLQVSGLCWRLKVYPDGNGVVRGYYLSVFLELSAGLPETSKYEYRVEMVHQSCNDPTKNIIREFASDFEVGECWGYNRFFRLDLLANEGYLNRQNDTVILR
;
A
#
# COMPACT_ATOMS: atom_id res chain seq x y z
N MET A 1 -29.92 -18.54 12.86
CA MET A 1 -28.80 -19.28 13.46
C MET A 1 -27.54 -18.83 12.76
N TRP A 2 -26.64 -18.16 13.46
CA TRP A 2 -25.20 -18.45 13.55
C TRP A 2 -24.59 -17.38 14.46
N ASN A 3 -23.83 -17.86 15.44
CA ASN A 3 -23.32 -17.15 16.60
C ASN A 3 -21.95 -16.54 16.25
N PRO A 4 -21.57 -15.37 16.79
CA PRO A 4 -20.31 -14.71 16.55
C PRO A 4 -19.26 -15.12 17.58
N ALA A 5 -18.15 -15.70 17.12
CA ALA A 5 -16.93 -15.83 17.91
C ALA A 5 -15.77 -16.05 16.94
N GLU A 6 -14.98 -15.00 16.72
CA GLU A 6 -13.51 -15.06 16.66
C GLU A 6 -12.97 -13.65 16.39
N VAL A 7 -12.38 -13.08 17.44
CA VAL A 7 -11.59 -11.86 17.39
C VAL A 7 -10.25 -12.24 16.77
N GLY A 8 -10.13 -12.07 15.46
CA GLY A 8 -8.89 -12.24 14.71
C GLY A 8 -8.26 -10.88 14.41
N ALA A 9 -7.02 -10.69 14.84
CA ALA A 9 -6.18 -9.55 14.53
C ALA A 9 -6.15 -9.28 13.01
N VAL A 10 -6.46 -8.05 12.60
CA VAL A 10 -6.31 -7.61 11.22
C VAL A 10 -4.84 -7.21 11.03
N GLU A 11 -4.00 -8.18 10.66
CA GLU A 11 -2.75 -7.87 9.97
C GLU A 11 -3.09 -7.25 8.61
N LEU A 12 -2.55 -6.06 8.36
CA LEU A 12 -2.55 -5.39 7.06
C LEU A 12 -1.75 -6.21 6.05
N ALA A 13 -2.39 -7.23 5.48
CA ALA A 13 -1.89 -7.95 4.32
C ALA A 13 -2.04 -7.04 3.08
N THR A 14 -0.97 -6.28 2.80
CA THR A 14 -0.78 -5.65 1.49
C THR A 14 -0.74 -6.76 0.43
N SER A 15 -1.84 -6.92 -0.31
CA SER A 15 -1.91 -7.80 -1.48
C SER A 15 -1.12 -7.17 -2.63
N GLY A 16 0.20 -7.14 -2.49
CA GLY A 16 1.09 -7.07 -3.62
C GLY A 16 1.01 -8.42 -4.32
N ARG A 17 0.15 -8.54 -5.34
CA ARG A 17 0.23 -9.63 -6.32
C ARG A 17 1.59 -9.51 -7.03
N ARG A 18 2.62 -10.06 -6.39
CA ARG A 18 3.88 -10.41 -6.99
C ARG A 18 3.53 -11.55 -7.94
N LEU A 19 3.37 -11.21 -9.22
CA LEU A 19 3.47 -12.19 -10.29
C LEU A 19 4.86 -12.81 -10.16
N THR A 20 4.93 -13.92 -9.44
CA THR A 20 6.07 -14.82 -9.49
C THR A 20 6.04 -15.44 -10.87
N ALA A 21 6.63 -14.74 -11.83
CA ALA A 21 7.18 -15.40 -12.99
C ALA A 21 8.16 -16.43 -12.44
N GLN A 22 7.75 -17.69 -12.44
CA GLN A 22 8.65 -18.82 -12.29
C GLN A 22 9.66 -18.71 -13.42
N THR A 23 10.78 -18.03 -13.15
CA THR A 23 12.00 -18.27 -13.89
C THR A 23 12.37 -19.70 -13.57
N THR A 24 12.00 -20.60 -14.47
CA THR A 24 12.64 -21.91 -14.58
C THR A 24 14.12 -21.62 -14.82
N GLU A 25 14.90 -21.59 -13.75
CA GLU A 25 16.34 -21.77 -13.82
C GLU A 25 16.60 -23.20 -14.30
N SER A 26 16.45 -23.43 -15.60
CA SER A 26 17.13 -24.52 -16.26
C SER A 26 18.59 -24.11 -16.36
N GLY A 27 19.33 -24.31 -15.26
CA GLY A 27 20.78 -24.30 -15.20
C GLY A 27 21.32 -25.42 -16.09
N GLY A 28 21.27 -25.21 -17.41
CA GLY A 28 21.95 -26.02 -18.39
C GLY A 28 23.45 -25.77 -18.23
N ARG A 29 24.11 -26.59 -17.40
CA ARG A 29 25.57 -26.71 -17.37
C ARG A 29 26.04 -26.85 -18.81
N ARG A 30 26.67 -25.80 -19.36
CA ARG A 30 27.44 -25.92 -20.60
C ARG A 30 28.63 -26.82 -20.28
N GLY A 31 28.48 -28.11 -20.59
CA GLY A 31 29.63 -28.99 -20.72
C GLY A 31 30.64 -28.40 -21.71
N PRO A 32 31.93 -28.75 -21.60
CA PRO A 32 32.95 -28.23 -22.50
C PRO A 32 32.57 -28.57 -23.95
N ARG A 33 32.72 -27.60 -24.85
CA ARG A 33 32.55 -27.85 -26.30
C ARG A 33 33.53 -28.96 -26.69
N ARG A 34 33.03 -30.16 -26.99
CA ARG A 34 33.83 -31.21 -27.62
C ARG A 34 34.35 -30.66 -28.95
N ALA A 35 35.66 -30.74 -29.15
CA ALA A 35 36.28 -30.56 -30.45
C ALA A 35 35.68 -31.58 -31.44
N PRO A 36 35.71 -31.32 -32.76
CA PRO A 36 35.27 -32.33 -33.72
C PRO A 36 36.19 -33.53 -33.57
N GLU A 37 35.66 -34.65 -33.08
CA GLU A 37 36.39 -35.93 -33.06
C GLU A 37 36.66 -36.31 -34.53
N ALA A 38 37.93 -36.50 -34.87
CA ALA A 38 38.31 -37.00 -36.19
C ALA A 38 37.65 -38.37 -36.40
N MET A 39 36.96 -38.55 -37.52
CA MET A 39 36.38 -39.84 -37.87
C MET A 39 37.49 -40.89 -37.95
N ASP A 40 37.27 -42.02 -37.27
CA ASP A 40 38.19 -43.16 -37.24
C ASP A 40 38.46 -43.70 -38.65
N GLU A 41 39.73 -43.78 -39.07
CA GLU A 41 40.14 -44.19 -40.42
C GLU A 41 39.60 -45.58 -40.79
N GLN A 42 39.49 -46.45 -39.78
CA GLN A 42 38.96 -47.80 -39.92
C GLN A 42 37.45 -47.84 -40.27
N SER A 43 36.71 -46.79 -39.89
CA SER A 43 35.30 -46.64 -40.25
C SER A 43 35.13 -46.20 -41.71
N VAL A 44 36.05 -45.38 -42.23
CA VAL A 44 36.03 -44.87 -43.61
C VAL A 44 36.35 -45.98 -44.62
N GLU A 45 37.31 -46.85 -44.28
CA GLU A 45 37.64 -48.03 -45.09
C GLU A 45 36.48 -49.03 -45.16
N SER A 46 35.77 -49.27 -44.04
CA SER A 46 34.62 -50.19 -44.00
C SER A 46 33.45 -49.76 -44.89
N ILE A 47 33.24 -48.46 -45.03
CA ILE A 47 32.19 -47.88 -45.88
C ILE A 47 32.60 -47.93 -47.37
N ALA A 48 33.90 -47.79 -47.67
CA ALA A 48 34.41 -47.87 -49.03
C ALA A 48 34.24 -49.27 -49.66
N GLU A 49 34.18 -50.33 -48.86
CA GLU A 49 33.92 -51.70 -49.32
C GLU A 49 32.47 -51.94 -49.77
N VAL A 50 31.54 -51.08 -49.36
CA VAL A 50 30.11 -51.14 -49.72
C VAL A 50 29.88 -50.61 -51.13
N PHE A 51 30.73 -49.70 -51.62
CA PHE A 51 30.56 -49.05 -52.92
C PHE A 51 31.18 -49.86 -54.07
N ARG A 52 30.36 -50.71 -54.69
CA ARG A 52 30.71 -51.47 -55.90
C ARG A 52 30.15 -50.82 -57.16
N CYS A 53 30.83 -51.05 -58.29
CA CYS A 53 30.33 -50.62 -59.60
C CYS A 53 29.01 -51.33 -59.91
N PHE A 54 27.94 -50.60 -60.22
CA PHE A 54 26.65 -51.23 -60.53
C PHE A 54 26.66 -52.07 -61.82
N ILE A 55 27.73 -51.98 -62.63
CA ILE A 55 27.87 -52.67 -63.92
C ILE A 55 28.76 -53.91 -63.77
N CYS A 56 29.98 -53.77 -63.26
CA CYS A 56 30.91 -54.90 -63.13
C CYS A 56 30.86 -55.58 -61.76
N MET A 57 30.13 -55.03 -60.78
CA MET A 57 30.03 -55.53 -59.40
C MET A 57 31.38 -55.64 -58.67
N GLU A 58 32.45 -55.05 -59.20
CA GLU A 58 33.78 -54.99 -58.60
C GLU A 58 34.04 -53.64 -57.89
N LYS A 59 35.21 -53.52 -57.24
CA LYS A 59 35.69 -52.28 -56.63
C LYS A 59 35.79 -51.18 -57.69
N LEU A 60 35.26 -50.00 -57.35
CA LEU A 60 35.24 -48.84 -58.25
C LEU A 60 36.66 -48.38 -58.61
N ARG A 61 36.92 -48.18 -59.90
CA ARG A 61 38.14 -47.56 -60.44
C ARG A 61 37.74 -46.31 -61.22
N ASP A 62 38.29 -45.15 -60.85
CA ASP A 62 37.87 -43.84 -61.37
C ASP A 62 36.33 -43.66 -61.29
N ALA A 63 35.83 -43.53 -60.06
CA ALA A 63 34.41 -43.58 -59.74
C ALA A 63 33.62 -42.40 -60.33
N ARG A 64 32.54 -42.72 -61.05
CA ARG A 64 31.61 -41.77 -61.65
C ARG A 64 30.22 -41.97 -61.05
N LEU A 65 29.52 -40.88 -60.76
CA LEU A 65 28.19 -40.88 -60.16
C LEU A 65 27.23 -40.15 -61.10
N CYS A 66 26.02 -40.69 -61.29
CA CYS A 66 24.96 -39.97 -61.98
C CYS A 66 24.20 -39.12 -60.95
N PRO A 67 24.17 -37.77 -61.07
CA PRO A 67 23.49 -36.89 -60.10
C PRO A 67 21.97 -37.13 -59.96
N HIS A 68 21.35 -37.75 -60.97
CA HIS A 68 19.90 -37.95 -61.01
C HIS A 68 19.43 -39.25 -60.36
N CYS A 69 20.27 -40.30 -60.35
CA CYS A 69 19.88 -41.62 -59.83
C CYS A 69 20.85 -42.18 -58.79
N SER A 70 21.89 -41.44 -58.42
CA SER A 70 22.89 -41.80 -57.41
C SER A 70 23.60 -43.15 -57.63
N LYS A 71 23.61 -43.65 -58.88
CA LYS A 71 24.31 -44.89 -59.26
C LYS A 71 25.80 -44.62 -59.50
N LEU A 72 26.67 -45.51 -58.98
CA LEU A 72 28.14 -45.43 -59.07
C LEU A 72 28.70 -46.46 -60.05
N CYS A 73 29.53 -46.04 -61.00
CA CYS A 73 30.25 -46.95 -61.91
C CYS A 73 31.72 -46.55 -62.10
N CYS A 74 32.53 -47.48 -62.59
CA CYS A 74 33.87 -47.18 -63.07
C CYS A 74 33.79 -46.34 -64.35
N PHE A 75 34.77 -45.46 -64.58
CA PHE A 75 34.88 -44.70 -65.82
C PHE A 75 34.88 -45.60 -67.07
N SER A 76 35.61 -46.71 -67.02
CA SER A 76 35.67 -47.71 -68.11
C SER A 76 34.38 -48.50 -68.32
N CYS A 77 33.47 -48.51 -67.33
CA CYS A 77 32.17 -49.19 -67.44
C CYS A 77 31.08 -48.29 -68.04
N ILE A 78 31.37 -47.03 -68.35
CA ILE A 78 30.41 -46.12 -69.00
C ILE A 78 30.20 -46.58 -70.45
N ARG A 79 29.23 -47.47 -70.66
CA ARG A 79 28.78 -47.89 -71.99
C ARG A 79 27.40 -47.28 -72.27
N HIS A 80 27.42 -46.24 -73.10
CA HIS A 80 26.32 -45.46 -73.70
C HIS A 80 24.85 -45.69 -73.26
N GLY A 81 24.17 -44.56 -73.05
CA GLY A 81 22.77 -44.36 -73.43
C GLY A 81 21.78 -44.18 -72.27
N GLY A 82 21.64 -42.95 -71.76
CA GLY A 82 20.50 -42.54 -70.94
C GLY A 82 20.83 -41.72 -69.70
N HIS A 83 22.05 -41.80 -69.16
CA HIS A 83 22.47 -41.12 -67.93
C HIS A 83 23.73 -40.29 -68.14
N THR A 84 23.77 -39.10 -67.52
CA THR A 84 24.95 -38.24 -67.46
C THR A 84 25.74 -38.54 -66.19
N PHE A 85 26.87 -39.23 -66.33
CA PHE A 85 27.78 -39.52 -65.22
C PHE A 85 28.86 -38.45 -65.13
N LYS A 86 29.11 -37.93 -63.93
CA LYS A 86 30.20 -36.99 -63.63
C LYS A 86 31.20 -37.62 -62.67
N PRO A 87 32.47 -37.14 -62.62
CA PRO A 87 33.40 -37.55 -61.58
C PRO A 87 32.78 -37.41 -60.19
N LEU A 88 32.88 -38.44 -59.36
CA LEU A 88 32.35 -38.42 -57.99
C LEU A 88 32.93 -37.27 -57.18
N ALA A 89 34.21 -36.95 -57.38
CA ALA A 89 34.89 -35.81 -56.76
C ALA A 89 34.20 -34.47 -57.11
N GLU A 90 33.83 -34.24 -58.38
CA GLU A 90 33.14 -33.01 -58.80
C GLU A 90 31.76 -32.88 -58.14
N ILE A 91 31.00 -33.98 -58.05
CA ILE A 91 29.68 -33.98 -57.40
C ILE A 91 29.84 -33.76 -55.90
N TYR A 92 30.80 -34.43 -55.26
CA TYR A 92 31.11 -34.25 -53.84
C TYR A 92 31.45 -32.78 -53.54
N GLU A 93 32.35 -32.16 -54.29
CA GLU A 93 32.71 -30.74 -54.13
C GLU A 93 31.52 -29.81 -54.31
N GLN A 94 30.64 -30.09 -55.29
CA GLN A 94 29.40 -29.33 -55.49
C GLN A 94 28.44 -29.45 -54.28
N HIS A 95 28.26 -30.66 -53.74
CA HIS A 95 27.41 -30.86 -52.56
C HIS A 95 28.03 -30.25 -51.30
N VAL A 96 29.34 -30.39 -51.08
CA VAL A 96 30.07 -29.77 -49.98
C VAL A 96 29.93 -28.25 -50.03
N THR A 97 30.07 -27.64 -51.21
CA THR A 97 29.87 -26.19 -51.39
C THR A 97 28.45 -25.78 -51.00
N LYS A 98 27.41 -26.46 -51.50
CA LYS A 98 26.00 -26.17 -51.15
C LYS A 98 25.72 -26.31 -49.65
N VAL A 99 26.22 -27.38 -49.02
CA VAL A 99 26.06 -27.60 -47.58
C VAL A 99 26.78 -26.52 -46.79
N ASN A 100 27.99 -26.13 -47.19
CA ASN A 100 28.75 -25.06 -46.53
C ASN A 100 28.06 -23.69 -46.66
N GLU A 101 27.42 -23.39 -47.79
CA GLU A 101 26.61 -22.18 -47.97
C GLU A 101 25.42 -22.15 -47.02
N GLU A 102 24.69 -23.26 -46.87
CA GLU A 102 23.58 -23.38 -45.91
C GLU A 102 24.08 -23.28 -44.46
N VAL A 103 25.22 -23.90 -44.13
CA VAL A 103 25.86 -23.77 -42.82
C VAL A 103 26.24 -22.30 -42.55
N ALA A 104 26.73 -21.56 -43.54
CA ALA A 104 27.03 -20.14 -43.39
C ALA A 104 25.77 -19.29 -43.15
N LYS A 105 24.64 -19.61 -43.82
CA LYS A 105 23.34 -18.98 -43.54
C LYS A 105 22.86 -19.28 -42.11
N LEU A 106 22.96 -20.53 -41.65
CA LEU A 106 22.62 -20.92 -40.29
C LEU A 106 23.48 -20.20 -39.24
N ARG A 107 24.79 -20.06 -39.50
CA ARG A 107 25.70 -19.32 -38.61
C ARG A 107 25.32 -17.85 -38.49
N ARG A 108 24.94 -17.19 -39.60
CA ARG A 108 24.45 -15.80 -39.57
C ARG A 108 23.16 -15.67 -38.75
N ARG A 109 22.18 -16.54 -39.01
CA ARG A 109 20.92 -16.58 -38.25
C ARG A 109 21.15 -16.82 -36.75
N LEU A 110 22.11 -17.68 -36.40
CA LEU A 110 22.48 -17.91 -35.00
C LEU A 110 23.03 -16.64 -34.33
N MET A 111 23.90 -15.88 -35.02
CA MET A 111 24.42 -14.61 -34.50
C MET A 111 23.31 -13.57 -34.30
N GLU A 112 22.38 -13.47 -35.26
CA GLU A 112 21.22 -12.58 -35.15
C GLU A 112 20.34 -12.95 -33.95
N LEU A 113 20.03 -14.23 -33.77
CA LEU A 113 19.25 -14.69 -32.62
C LEU A 113 19.96 -14.41 -31.29
N ILE A 114 21.29 -14.60 -31.22
CA ILE A 114 22.07 -14.26 -30.02
C ILE A 114 21.99 -12.75 -29.73
N SER A 115 22.10 -11.90 -30.75
CA SER A 115 21.97 -10.45 -30.62
C SER A 115 20.59 -10.05 -30.12
N LEU A 116 19.52 -10.65 -30.66
CA LEU A 116 18.14 -10.40 -30.22
C LEU A 116 17.91 -10.82 -28.77
N VAL A 117 18.46 -11.97 -28.35
CA VAL A 117 18.39 -12.40 -26.95
C VAL A 117 19.11 -11.38 -26.04
N GLN A 118 20.30 -10.93 -26.40
CA GLN A 118 21.04 -9.91 -25.64
C GLN A 118 20.30 -8.56 -25.57
N GLU A 119 19.57 -8.19 -26.62
CA GLU A 119 18.74 -6.99 -26.62
C GLU A 119 17.54 -7.13 -25.67
N VAL A 120 16.87 -8.29 -25.68
CA VAL A 120 15.79 -8.59 -24.73
C VAL A 120 16.31 -8.57 -23.29
N GLU A 121 17.47 -9.17 -23.00
CA GLU A 121 18.10 -9.15 -21.68
C GLU A 121 18.40 -7.71 -21.22
N ARG A 122 18.95 -6.87 -22.10
CA ARG A 122 19.16 -5.43 -21.80
C ARG A 122 17.85 -4.70 -21.53
N ASN A 123 16.80 -4.99 -22.30
CA ASN A 123 15.50 -4.37 -22.10
C ASN A 123 14.85 -4.79 -20.78
N VAL A 124 14.96 -6.07 -20.40
CA VAL A 124 14.52 -6.56 -19.08
C VAL A 124 15.20 -5.78 -17.96
N GLU A 125 16.51 -5.58 -18.07
CA GLU A 125 17.27 -4.83 -17.07
C GLU A 125 16.88 -3.35 -17.04
N ALA A 126 16.65 -2.73 -18.21
CA ALA A 126 16.15 -1.35 -18.29
C ALA A 126 14.78 -1.19 -17.60
N VAL A 127 13.84 -2.11 -17.84
CA VAL A 127 12.52 -2.08 -17.19
C VAL A 127 12.62 -2.26 -15.68
N ARG A 128 13.50 -3.15 -15.21
CA ARG A 128 13.76 -3.35 -13.77
C ARG A 128 14.28 -2.07 -13.12
N ASN A 129 15.30 -1.46 -13.71
CA ASN A 129 15.88 -0.21 -13.22
C ASN A 129 14.88 0.94 -13.22
N ALA A 130 14.06 1.07 -14.27
CA ALA A 130 13.00 2.09 -14.33
C ALA A 130 11.97 1.91 -13.20
N LYS A 131 11.57 0.68 -12.90
CA LYS A 131 10.68 0.39 -11.77
C LYS A 131 11.35 0.72 -10.42
N ASP A 132 12.63 0.37 -10.25
CA ASP A 132 13.37 0.65 -9.02
C ASP A 132 13.56 2.15 -8.78
N GLU A 133 13.73 2.95 -9.84
CA GLU A 133 13.73 4.41 -9.75
C GLU A 133 12.42 4.95 -9.19
N ARG A 134 11.27 4.50 -9.74
CA ARG A 134 9.95 4.92 -9.23
C ARG A 134 9.71 4.51 -7.79
N VAL A 135 10.14 3.32 -7.41
CA VAL A 135 10.05 2.88 -6.01
C VAL A 135 10.90 3.78 -5.10
N ARG A 136 12.09 4.18 -5.54
CA ARG A 136 12.96 5.09 -4.78
C ARG A 136 12.34 6.47 -4.64
N GLU A 137 11.77 7.03 -5.72
CA GLU A 137 11.04 8.30 -5.70
C GLU A 137 9.92 8.27 -4.65
N ILE A 138 9.09 7.22 -4.65
CA ILE A 138 7.99 7.05 -3.69
C ILE A 138 8.52 6.96 -2.26
N ARG A 139 9.56 6.15 -2.02
CA ARG A 139 10.17 6.01 -0.68
C ARG A 139 10.69 7.34 -0.15
N ASN A 140 11.44 8.07 -0.97
CA ASN A 140 11.99 9.37 -0.59
C ASN A 140 10.87 10.37 -0.24
N ALA A 141 9.78 10.38 -0.99
CA ALA A 141 8.63 11.24 -0.69
C ALA A 141 7.98 10.89 0.66
N VAL A 142 7.75 9.61 0.92
CA VAL A 142 7.18 9.13 2.19
C VAL A 142 8.13 9.41 3.36
N GLU A 143 9.44 9.23 3.19
CA GLU A 143 10.43 9.56 4.22
C GLU A 143 10.41 11.06 4.59
N MET A 144 10.29 11.95 3.60
CA MET A 144 10.15 13.40 3.86
C MET A 144 8.84 13.73 4.60
N MET A 145 7.77 12.98 4.37
CA MET A 145 6.51 13.14 5.11
C MET A 145 6.65 12.67 6.56
N ILE A 146 7.29 11.52 6.80
CA ILE A 146 7.57 11.00 8.14
C ILE A 146 8.43 12.00 8.93
N ALA A 147 9.50 12.53 8.33
CA ALA A 147 10.37 13.52 8.97
C ALA A 147 9.62 14.79 9.41
N ARG A 148 8.58 15.19 8.66
CA ARG A 148 7.71 16.31 9.03
C ARG A 148 6.79 15.97 10.21
N LEU A 149 6.25 14.75 10.27
CA LEU A 149 5.50 14.27 11.44
C LEU A 149 6.38 14.24 12.70
N ASP A 150 7.62 13.75 12.59
CA ASP A 150 8.58 13.76 13.69
C ASP A 150 8.90 15.18 14.17
N THR A 151 9.01 16.13 13.24
CA THR A 151 9.20 17.54 13.56
C THR A 151 7.99 18.13 14.28
N GLN A 152 6.76 17.81 13.84
CA GLN A 152 5.54 18.20 14.54
C GLN A 152 5.51 17.66 15.97
N LEU A 153 5.86 16.37 16.16
CA LEU A 153 5.91 15.74 17.47
C LEU A 153 6.92 16.44 18.38
N LYS A 154 8.14 16.65 17.88
CA LYS A 154 9.21 17.33 18.62
C LYS A 154 8.76 18.73 19.06
N ASN A 155 8.13 19.50 18.19
CA ASN A 155 7.65 20.85 18.51
C ASN A 155 6.55 20.81 19.59
N LYS A 156 5.56 19.92 19.45
CA LYS A 156 4.49 19.74 20.47
C LYS A 156 5.08 19.35 21.82
N LEU A 157 6.04 18.41 21.86
CA LEU A 157 6.71 17.98 23.09
C LEU A 157 7.53 19.10 23.73
N ILE A 158 8.25 19.91 22.95
CA ILE A 158 8.98 21.08 23.47
C ILE A 158 8.01 22.06 24.14
N THR A 159 6.87 22.35 23.51
CA THR A 159 5.85 23.23 24.10
C THR A 159 5.30 22.65 25.40
N LEU A 160 4.90 21.39 25.41
CA LEU A 160 4.36 20.72 26.61
C LEU A 160 5.40 20.62 27.74
N MET A 161 6.66 20.32 27.41
CA MET A 161 7.75 20.30 28.39
C MET A 161 7.99 21.70 28.97
N GLY A 162 7.96 22.75 28.16
CA GLY A 162 8.06 24.14 28.63
C GLY A 162 6.92 24.51 29.58
N GLN A 163 5.68 24.16 29.23
CA GLN A 163 4.49 24.35 30.09
C GLN A 163 4.66 23.61 31.42
N LYS A 164 5.06 22.32 31.38
CA LYS A 164 5.32 21.51 32.56
C LYS A 164 6.38 22.14 33.45
N THR A 165 7.53 22.52 32.90
CA THR A 165 8.64 23.11 33.66
C THR A 165 8.21 24.40 34.36
N SER A 166 7.46 25.28 33.69
CA SER A 166 6.97 26.51 34.31
C SER A 166 6.03 26.23 35.49
N LEU A 167 5.14 25.24 35.36
CA LEU A 167 4.22 24.86 36.43
C LEU A 167 4.96 24.22 37.61
N THR A 168 5.94 23.35 37.32
CA THR A 168 6.77 22.71 38.35
C THR A 168 7.55 23.75 39.16
N GLN A 169 8.18 24.73 38.49
CA GLN A 169 8.93 25.79 39.18
C GLN A 169 8.04 26.63 40.10
N GLU A 170 6.83 26.99 39.66
CA GLU A 170 5.89 27.74 40.50
C GLU A 170 5.40 26.89 41.68
N THR A 171 5.19 25.58 41.46
CA THR A 171 4.80 24.65 42.52
C THR A 171 5.89 24.54 43.58
N GLU A 172 7.14 24.32 43.18
CA GLU A 172 8.30 24.23 44.09
C GLU A 172 8.51 25.53 44.89
N LEU A 173 8.34 26.69 44.25
CA LEU A 173 8.41 28.00 44.91
C LEU A 173 7.34 28.13 46.00
N LEU A 174 6.09 27.76 45.69
CA LEU A 174 4.99 27.82 46.65
C LEU A 174 5.17 26.84 47.80
N GLU A 175 5.61 25.61 47.53
CA GLU A 175 5.90 24.60 48.55
C GLU A 175 7.00 25.07 49.51
N SER A 176 8.09 25.64 48.99
CA SER A 176 9.18 26.19 49.80
C SER A 176 8.69 27.36 50.67
N LEU A 177 7.91 28.28 50.11
CA LEU A 177 7.36 29.41 50.85
C LEU A 177 6.42 28.95 51.97
N LEU A 178 5.55 27.99 51.69
CA LEU A 178 4.63 27.43 52.68
C LEU A 178 5.41 26.75 53.82
N GLN A 179 6.42 25.94 53.50
CA GLN A 179 7.26 25.31 54.53
C GLN A 179 7.96 26.33 55.43
N GLU A 180 8.52 27.40 54.86
CA GLU A 180 9.18 28.46 55.62
C GLU A 180 8.19 29.19 56.53
N VAL A 181 7.03 29.59 56.01
CA VAL A 181 6.02 30.30 56.82
C VAL A 181 5.49 29.41 57.93
N GLU A 182 5.17 28.15 57.65
CA GLU A 182 4.73 27.22 58.67
C GLU A 182 5.80 26.96 59.72
N HIS A 183 7.08 26.91 59.33
CA HIS A 183 8.18 26.79 60.27
C HIS A 183 8.23 28.00 61.20
N GLN A 184 8.22 29.23 60.66
CA GLN A 184 8.25 30.45 61.47
C GLN A 184 7.05 30.57 62.40
N LEU A 185 5.85 30.15 61.97
CA LEU A 185 4.66 30.11 62.82
C LEU A 185 4.79 29.14 64.00
N ARG A 186 5.51 28.02 63.82
CA ARG A 186 5.71 27.00 64.86
C ARG A 186 6.89 27.31 65.78
N SER A 187 7.95 27.95 65.29
CA SER A 187 9.22 28.12 66.00
C SER A 187 9.43 29.50 66.63
N CYS A 188 8.77 30.56 66.14
CA CYS A 188 8.95 31.92 66.67
C CYS A 188 8.10 32.16 67.93
N SER A 189 8.60 32.97 68.86
CA SER A 189 7.78 33.50 69.95
C SER A 189 6.73 34.50 69.42
N LYS A 190 5.69 34.76 70.22
CA LYS A 190 4.61 35.70 69.83
C LYS A 190 5.13 37.09 69.44
N SER A 191 6.14 37.61 70.15
CA SER A 191 6.71 38.94 69.86
C SER A 191 7.54 38.96 68.58
N GLU A 192 8.30 37.90 68.30
CA GLU A 192 9.12 37.77 67.08
C GLU A 192 8.26 37.58 65.83
N LEU A 193 7.16 36.82 65.97
CA LEU A 193 6.22 36.66 64.86
C LEU A 193 5.54 37.99 64.51
N ILE A 194 5.16 38.78 65.52
CA ILE A 194 4.58 40.12 65.30
C ILE A 194 5.57 41.02 64.57
N SER A 195 6.86 41.01 64.95
CA SER A 195 7.87 41.85 64.29
C SER A 195 8.18 41.40 62.84
N LYS A 196 8.15 40.10 62.55
CA LYS A 196 8.37 39.55 61.20
C LYS A 196 7.12 39.54 60.30
N SER A 197 5.94 39.74 60.87
CA SER A 197 4.66 39.60 60.14
C SER A 197 4.56 40.46 58.88
N SER A 198 5.10 41.68 58.90
CA SER A 198 5.09 42.57 57.74
C SER A 198 5.92 42.03 56.57
N GLU A 199 7.04 41.37 56.84
CA GLU A 199 7.91 40.78 55.82
C GLU A 199 7.22 39.57 55.16
N ILE A 200 6.64 38.68 55.97
CA ILE A 200 5.87 37.52 55.49
C ILE A 200 4.69 37.96 54.60
N LEU A 201 3.96 38.99 55.02
CA LEU A 201 2.85 39.54 54.23
C LEU A 201 3.32 40.15 52.90
N MET A 202 4.50 40.78 52.87
CA MET A 202 5.09 41.26 51.62
C MET A 202 5.46 40.12 50.67
N MET A 203 5.98 38.99 51.17
CA MET A 203 6.27 37.80 50.35
C MET A 203 5.00 37.26 49.69
N PHE A 204 3.88 37.18 50.43
CA PHE A 204 2.60 36.77 49.88
C PHE A 204 2.07 37.73 48.80
N GLN A 205 2.18 39.04 49.02
CA GLN A 205 1.80 40.02 48.01
C GLN A 205 2.61 39.86 46.72
N GLN A 206 3.88 39.52 46.82
CA GLN A 206 4.74 39.31 45.65
C GLN A 206 4.33 38.08 44.84
N VAL A 207 3.99 36.97 45.51
CA VAL A 207 3.47 35.75 44.85
C VAL A 207 2.12 36.01 44.19
N HIS A 208 1.20 36.67 44.90
CA HIS A 208 -0.14 36.96 44.38
C HIS A 208 -0.18 37.93 43.18
N ARG A 209 0.93 38.60 42.84
CA ARG A 209 1.03 39.44 41.63
C ARG A 209 0.96 38.63 40.34
N LYS A 210 1.28 37.32 40.36
CA LYS A 210 1.09 36.43 39.22
C LYS A 210 -0.23 35.67 39.37
N PRO A 211 -1.30 36.07 38.67
CA PRO A 211 -2.59 35.39 38.79
C PRO A 211 -2.52 33.97 38.21
N MET A 212 -3.27 33.02 38.76
CA MET A 212 -3.31 31.63 38.26
C MET A 212 -3.65 31.54 36.76
N ALA A 213 -4.42 32.49 36.24
CA ALA A 213 -4.73 32.59 34.82
C ALA A 213 -3.48 32.72 33.93
N SER A 214 -2.35 33.26 34.42
CA SER A 214 -1.12 33.39 33.62
C SER A 214 -0.43 32.06 33.34
N PHE A 215 -0.77 31.00 34.08
CA PHE A 215 -0.24 29.66 33.89
C PHE A 215 -1.18 28.77 33.04
N VAL A 216 -2.40 29.25 32.78
CA VAL A 216 -3.34 28.58 31.87
C VAL A 216 -2.86 28.81 30.44
N THR A 217 -2.31 27.77 29.84
CA THR A 217 -1.85 27.78 28.46
C THR A 217 -2.83 27.04 27.56
N THR A 218 -2.91 27.45 26.30
CA THR A 218 -3.76 26.77 25.31
C THR A 218 -3.34 25.30 25.20
N PRO A 219 -4.29 24.35 25.30
CA PRO A 219 -3.98 22.94 25.12
C PRO A 219 -3.33 22.68 23.76
N VAL A 220 -2.26 21.88 23.74
CA VAL A 220 -1.61 21.46 22.50
C VAL A 220 -2.50 20.39 21.84
N PRO A 221 -3.01 20.59 20.61
CA PRO A 221 -3.88 19.60 19.96
C PRO A 221 -3.15 18.26 19.75
N PRO A 222 -3.82 17.12 19.95
CA PRO A 222 -3.21 15.80 19.76
C PRO A 222 -3.03 15.44 18.28
N ASP A 223 -3.79 16.08 17.38
CA ASP A 223 -3.84 15.71 15.97
C ASP A 223 -2.55 16.08 15.21
N PHE A 224 -2.24 15.25 14.22
CA PHE A 224 -1.15 15.44 13.26
C PHE A 224 -1.72 15.65 11.87
N THR A 225 -1.04 16.47 11.07
CA THR A 225 -1.47 16.71 9.69
C THR A 225 -0.98 15.59 8.79
N SER A 226 -1.89 14.85 8.14
CA SER A 226 -1.58 13.90 7.08
C SER A 226 -1.60 14.60 5.73
N GLU A 227 -0.58 14.41 4.90
CA GLU A 227 -0.52 15.04 3.57
C GLU A 227 -0.97 14.10 2.45
N LEU A 228 -1.13 12.81 2.74
CA LEU A 228 -1.65 11.82 1.78
C LEU A 228 -3.17 11.69 1.87
N VAL A 229 -3.71 11.85 3.08
CA VAL A 229 -5.13 11.69 3.36
C VAL A 229 -5.66 13.06 3.77
N PRO A 230 -6.52 13.69 2.95
CA PRO A 230 -7.12 14.96 3.34
C PRO A 230 -7.93 14.76 4.63
N SER A 231 -7.95 15.78 5.48
CA SER A 231 -8.83 15.77 6.65
C SER A 231 -10.29 15.67 6.22
N TYR A 232 -11.12 15.00 7.02
CA TYR A 232 -12.55 15.00 6.81
C TYR A 232 -13.12 16.42 6.89
N ASP A 233 -13.82 16.83 5.83
CA ASP A 233 -14.84 17.88 5.97
C ASP A 233 -15.97 17.36 6.85
N SER A 234 -16.48 18.21 7.74
CA SER A 234 -17.46 17.77 8.74
C SER A 234 -18.48 18.85 9.05
N ALA A 235 -19.68 18.41 9.45
CA ALA A 235 -20.77 19.29 9.86
C ALA A 235 -21.47 18.70 11.08
N THR A 236 -21.76 19.52 12.07
CA THR A 236 -22.49 19.07 13.26
C THR A 236 -23.99 19.16 13.03
N PHE A 237 -24.70 18.07 13.34
CA PHE A 237 -26.15 17.97 13.30
C PHE A 237 -26.71 17.77 14.70
N VAL A 238 -27.44 18.77 15.19
CA VAL A 238 -28.14 18.72 16.48
C VAL A 238 -29.59 18.30 16.23
N LEU A 239 -29.96 17.13 16.75
CA LEU A 239 -31.34 16.64 16.77
C LEU A 239 -32.06 17.24 17.98
N GLU A 240 -32.72 18.37 17.78
CA GLU A 240 -33.55 19.02 18.81
C GLU A 240 -34.90 18.32 18.98
N ASN A 241 -35.45 18.39 20.19
CA ASN A 241 -36.73 17.76 20.55
C ASN A 241 -36.73 16.25 20.22
N PHE A 242 -35.63 15.57 20.54
CA PHE A 242 -35.36 14.18 20.17
C PHE A 242 -36.50 13.24 20.59
N SER A 243 -37.11 13.45 21.76
CA SER A 243 -38.23 12.66 22.26
C SER A 243 -39.46 12.76 21.35
N THR A 244 -39.73 13.95 20.79
CA THR A 244 -40.82 14.15 19.83
C THR A 244 -40.50 13.50 18.48
N LEU A 245 -39.26 13.65 18.02
CA LEU A 245 -38.81 13.04 16.76
C LEU A 245 -38.93 11.51 16.80
N ARG A 246 -38.64 10.89 17.95
CA ARG A 246 -38.84 9.45 18.16
C ARG A 246 -40.29 9.02 18.00
N GLN A 247 -41.23 9.78 18.57
CA GLN A 247 -42.66 9.46 18.49
C GLN A 247 -43.22 9.58 17.05
N ARG A 248 -42.74 10.56 16.28
CA ARG A 248 -43.11 10.70 14.86
C ARG A 248 -42.61 9.53 14.02
N ALA A 249 -41.45 8.98 14.38
CA ALA A 249 -40.80 7.83 13.75
C ALA A 249 -40.45 8.02 12.25
N ASP A 250 -40.53 9.26 11.74
CA ASP A 250 -40.09 9.64 10.39
C ASP A 250 -38.57 9.88 10.34
N PRO A 251 -37.92 9.69 9.18
CA PRO A 251 -36.52 10.07 9.02
C PRO A 251 -36.33 11.59 9.09
N VAL A 252 -35.27 12.00 9.76
CA VAL A 252 -34.85 13.41 9.90
C VAL A 252 -33.56 13.59 9.12
N TYR A 253 -33.47 14.68 8.35
CA TYR A 253 -32.31 14.99 7.54
C TYR A 253 -31.51 16.14 8.14
N SER A 254 -30.18 16.04 8.11
CA SER A 254 -29.32 17.17 8.46
C SER A 254 -29.35 18.24 7.38
N PRO A 255 -28.91 19.47 7.69
CA PRO A 255 -28.51 20.43 6.67
C PRO A 255 -27.45 19.81 5.73
N PRO A 256 -27.43 20.20 4.44
CA PRO A 256 -26.46 19.69 3.49
C PRO A 256 -25.05 20.22 3.78
N LEU A 257 -24.07 19.32 3.78
CA LEU A 257 -22.64 19.62 3.75
C LEU A 257 -22.17 19.65 2.29
N GLN A 258 -21.84 20.85 1.79
CA GLN A 258 -21.35 21.04 0.43
C GLN A 258 -19.82 21.09 0.41
N VAL A 259 -19.20 20.11 -0.25
CA VAL A 259 -17.75 19.93 -0.28
C VAL A 259 -17.34 19.48 -1.67
N SER A 260 -16.43 20.20 -2.32
CA SER A 260 -15.83 19.82 -3.60
C SER A 260 -16.86 19.48 -4.70
N GLY A 261 -17.99 20.19 -4.73
CA GLY A 261 -19.08 19.96 -5.69
C GLY A 261 -20.03 18.81 -5.35
N LEU A 262 -19.84 18.15 -4.19
CA LEU A 262 -20.70 17.11 -3.65
C LEU A 262 -21.57 17.68 -2.53
N CYS A 263 -22.76 17.12 -2.35
CA CYS A 263 -23.73 17.54 -1.34
C CYS A 263 -24.16 16.35 -0.48
N TRP A 264 -23.62 16.30 0.73
CA TRP A 264 -23.83 15.23 1.69
C TRP A 264 -24.86 15.61 2.73
N ARG A 265 -25.63 14.66 3.24
CA ARG A 265 -26.48 14.88 4.42
C ARG A 265 -26.65 13.60 5.22
N LEU A 266 -26.84 13.74 6.53
CA LEU A 266 -27.27 12.63 7.37
C LEU A 266 -28.76 12.42 7.20
N LYS A 267 -29.15 11.14 7.12
CA LYS A 267 -30.51 10.64 7.20
C LYS A 267 -30.62 9.79 8.45
N VAL A 268 -31.26 10.33 9.47
CA VAL A 268 -31.35 9.75 10.81
C VAL A 268 -32.75 9.22 11.05
N TYR A 269 -32.85 8.03 11.64
CA TYR A 269 -34.10 7.49 12.16
C TYR A 269 -34.02 7.47 13.69
N PRO A 270 -34.58 8.48 14.37
CA PRO A 270 -34.47 8.63 15.82
C PRO A 270 -34.99 7.43 16.60
N ASP A 271 -36.04 6.78 16.08
CA ASP A 271 -36.61 5.56 16.67
C ASP A 271 -36.20 4.28 15.90
N GLY A 272 -35.20 4.36 15.03
CA GLY A 272 -34.68 3.22 14.27
C GLY A 272 -35.39 2.92 12.95
N ASN A 273 -34.70 2.15 12.11
CA ASN A 273 -35.15 1.79 10.76
C ASN A 273 -35.45 0.28 10.63
N GLY A 274 -36.54 -0.07 9.95
CA GLY A 274 -36.91 -1.46 9.67
C GLY A 274 -37.06 -2.33 10.93
N VAL A 275 -36.40 -3.49 10.95
CA VAL A 275 -36.54 -4.51 12.01
C VAL A 275 -35.96 -4.10 13.37
N VAL A 276 -35.22 -2.98 13.45
CA VAL A 276 -34.60 -2.49 14.70
C VAL A 276 -35.31 -1.28 15.30
N ARG A 277 -36.48 -0.92 14.76
CA ARG A 277 -37.31 0.18 15.26
C ARG A 277 -37.69 -0.02 16.73
N GLY A 278 -37.65 1.04 17.52
CA GLY A 278 -37.87 1.06 18.97
C GLY A 278 -36.66 0.63 19.82
N TYR A 279 -35.62 0.05 19.21
CA TYR A 279 -34.46 -0.48 19.94
C TYR A 279 -33.15 0.27 19.67
N TYR A 280 -32.92 0.70 18.43
CA TYR A 280 -31.67 1.34 18.03
C TYR A 280 -31.92 2.65 17.29
N LEU A 281 -31.07 3.65 17.54
CA LEU A 281 -30.86 4.78 16.64
C LEU A 281 -30.23 4.26 15.35
N SER A 282 -30.76 4.68 14.20
CA SER A 282 -30.16 4.39 12.90
C SER A 282 -29.68 5.67 12.23
N VAL A 283 -28.47 5.67 11.68
CA VAL A 283 -27.85 6.84 11.04
C VAL A 283 -27.25 6.43 9.71
N PHE A 284 -27.59 7.15 8.66
CA PHE A 284 -27.09 6.97 7.31
C PHE A 284 -26.53 8.28 6.77
N LEU A 285 -25.50 8.19 5.95
CA LEU A 285 -25.01 9.26 5.11
C LEU A 285 -25.60 9.10 3.71
N GLU A 286 -26.11 10.17 3.13
CA GLU A 286 -26.70 10.20 1.79
C GLU A 286 -25.95 11.20 0.91
N LEU A 287 -25.61 10.78 -0.31
CA LEU A 287 -25.10 11.68 -1.35
C LEU A 287 -26.29 12.29 -2.10
N SER A 288 -26.72 13.48 -1.71
CA SER A 288 -27.94 14.10 -2.27
C SER A 288 -27.74 14.78 -3.63
N ALA A 289 -26.52 15.23 -3.93
CA ALA A 289 -26.13 15.75 -5.24
C ALA A 289 -24.62 15.61 -5.42
N GLY A 290 -24.15 15.43 -6.66
CA GLY A 290 -22.73 15.24 -6.94
C GLY A 290 -22.44 14.88 -8.39
N LEU A 291 -21.29 14.26 -8.61
CA LEU A 291 -20.87 13.75 -9.91
C LEU A 291 -21.74 12.55 -10.33
N PRO A 292 -21.97 12.35 -11.65
CA PRO A 292 -22.84 11.29 -12.14
C PRO A 292 -22.23 9.88 -12.03
N GLU A 293 -20.92 9.77 -11.84
CA GLU A 293 -20.22 8.50 -11.74
C GLU A 293 -20.16 8.00 -10.29
N THR A 294 -20.41 6.70 -10.12
CA THR A 294 -20.20 5.99 -8.86
C THR A 294 -18.74 6.12 -8.42
N SER A 295 -18.53 6.55 -7.18
CA SER A 295 -17.18 6.71 -6.63
C SER A 295 -17.12 6.24 -5.18
N LYS A 296 -15.96 5.74 -4.77
CA LYS A 296 -15.73 5.30 -3.41
C LYS A 296 -15.37 6.47 -2.51
N TYR A 297 -16.13 6.66 -1.44
CA TYR A 297 -15.90 7.68 -0.44
C TYR A 297 -15.70 7.07 0.94
N GLU A 298 -14.71 7.56 1.66
CA GLU A 298 -14.53 7.28 3.08
C GLU A 298 -15.33 8.30 3.89
N TYR A 299 -16.08 7.82 4.89
CA TYR A 299 -16.88 8.67 5.74
C TYR A 299 -16.83 8.24 7.20
N ARG A 300 -16.97 9.22 8.07
CA ARG A 300 -17.04 9.07 9.52
C ARG A 300 -18.37 9.62 10.01
N VAL A 301 -19.05 8.88 10.87
CA VAL A 301 -20.21 9.35 11.63
C VAL A 301 -19.84 9.30 13.11
N GLU A 302 -19.98 10.43 13.79
CA GLU A 302 -19.62 10.59 15.19
C GLU A 302 -20.84 10.99 16.01
N MET A 303 -21.08 10.34 17.15
CA MET A 303 -22.07 10.77 18.14
C MET A 303 -21.37 11.32 19.36
N VAL A 304 -21.68 12.58 19.67
CA VAL A 304 -20.97 13.35 20.68
C VAL A 304 -21.48 12.99 22.06
N HIS A 305 -20.56 12.69 22.97
CA HIS A 305 -20.85 12.53 24.38
C HIS A 305 -21.05 13.91 25.01
N GLN A 306 -22.25 14.20 25.52
CA GLN A 306 -22.67 15.54 25.91
C GLN A 306 -22.44 15.85 27.40
N SER A 307 -22.15 14.84 28.23
CA SER A 307 -21.99 15.06 29.69
C SER A 307 -20.58 15.49 30.10
N CYS A 308 -19.57 15.29 29.24
CA CYS A 308 -18.24 15.87 29.41
C CYS A 308 -17.66 16.24 28.05
N ASN A 309 -16.91 17.34 28.00
CA ASN A 309 -16.25 17.82 26.79
C ASN A 309 -14.97 17.02 26.47
N ASP A 310 -15.10 15.69 26.44
CA ASP A 310 -14.03 14.73 26.20
C ASP A 310 -14.31 13.96 24.90
N PRO A 311 -13.65 14.34 23.79
CA PRO A 311 -13.86 13.70 22.49
C PRO A 311 -13.54 12.20 22.47
N THR A 312 -12.73 11.69 23.41
CA THR A 312 -12.37 10.26 23.44
C THR A 312 -13.55 9.36 23.80
N LYS A 313 -14.62 9.94 24.35
CA LYS A 313 -15.87 9.23 24.67
C LYS A 313 -16.89 9.28 23.54
N ASN A 314 -16.60 9.95 22.44
CA ASN A 314 -17.53 9.99 21.32
C ASN A 314 -17.60 8.61 20.65
N ILE A 315 -18.80 8.23 20.20
CA ILE A 315 -19.00 7.00 19.44
C ILE A 315 -18.70 7.30 17.98
N ILE A 316 -17.57 6.79 17.50
CA ILE A 316 -17.09 7.01 16.13
C ILE A 316 -17.30 5.72 15.33
N ARG A 317 -17.85 5.84 14.13
CA ARG A 317 -17.88 4.77 13.14
C ARG A 317 -17.40 5.26 11.79
N GLU A 318 -16.48 4.51 11.20
CA GLU A 318 -15.86 4.81 9.92
C GLU A 318 -16.11 3.67 8.93
N PHE A 319 -16.31 4.04 7.67
CA PHE A 319 -16.42 3.07 6.59
C PHE A 319 -16.08 3.72 5.25
N ALA A 320 -15.86 2.88 4.24
CA ALA A 320 -15.73 3.34 2.86
C ALA A 320 -16.71 2.59 1.98
N SER A 321 -17.58 3.34 1.30
CA SER A 321 -18.63 2.81 0.44
C SER A 321 -18.59 3.48 -0.93
N ASP A 322 -19.07 2.77 -1.94
CA ASP A 322 -19.33 3.31 -3.27
C ASP A 322 -20.66 4.08 -3.22
N PHE A 323 -20.67 5.35 -3.62
CA PHE A 323 -21.87 6.19 -3.66
C PHE A 323 -22.20 6.62 -5.08
N GLU A 324 -23.49 6.51 -5.41
CA GLU A 324 -24.16 7.25 -6.48
C GLU A 324 -25.09 8.33 -5.90
N VAL A 325 -25.47 9.32 -6.71
CA VAL A 325 -26.42 10.36 -6.28
C VAL A 325 -27.77 9.73 -5.92
N GLY A 326 -28.21 9.94 -4.68
CA GLY A 326 -29.42 9.36 -4.09
C GLY A 326 -29.15 8.11 -3.24
N GLU A 327 -27.95 7.55 -3.27
CA GLU A 327 -27.59 6.42 -2.42
C GLU A 327 -27.33 6.82 -0.97
N CYS A 328 -27.59 5.86 -0.07
CA CYS A 328 -27.34 6.03 1.35
C CYS A 328 -26.66 4.82 1.99
N TRP A 329 -25.61 5.07 2.77
CA TRP A 329 -24.85 4.07 3.50
C TRP A 329 -24.76 4.42 4.97
N GLY A 330 -24.74 3.44 5.86
CA GLY A 330 -24.69 3.69 7.30
C GLY A 330 -25.11 2.50 8.14
N TYR A 331 -25.66 2.80 9.32
CA TYR A 331 -25.81 1.82 10.39
C TYR A 331 -27.26 1.78 10.88
N ASN A 332 -27.94 0.65 10.63
CA ASN A 332 -29.24 0.36 11.25
C ASN A 332 -29.13 0.30 12.78
N ARG A 333 -28.05 -0.29 13.30
CA ARG A 333 -27.76 -0.41 14.73
C ARG A 333 -26.64 0.53 15.13
N PHE A 334 -26.87 1.85 15.01
CA PHE A 334 -25.86 2.84 15.34
C PHE A 334 -25.61 2.88 16.85
N PHE A 335 -26.67 3.08 17.64
CA PHE A 335 -26.59 3.06 19.10
C PHE A 335 -27.91 2.62 19.75
N ARG A 336 -27.85 2.06 20.94
CA ARG A 336 -29.03 1.56 21.67
C ARG A 336 -29.83 2.73 22.28
N LEU A 337 -31.14 2.77 22.01
CA LEU A 337 -32.00 3.88 22.47
C LEU A 337 -32.15 3.94 23.98
N ASP A 338 -32.14 2.79 24.65
CA ASP A 338 -32.27 2.69 26.11
C ASP A 338 -31.03 3.17 26.87
N LEU A 339 -29.87 3.23 26.21
CA LEU A 339 -28.61 3.66 26.80
C LEU A 339 -28.29 5.14 26.57
N LEU A 340 -28.91 5.78 25.57
CA LEU A 340 -28.58 7.15 25.14
C LEU A 340 -28.50 8.14 26.31
N ALA A 341 -29.50 8.15 27.18
CA ALA A 341 -29.56 9.11 28.28
C ALA A 341 -28.63 8.75 29.45
N ASN A 342 -28.48 7.45 29.75
CA ASN A 342 -27.71 6.98 30.89
C ASN A 342 -26.20 7.04 30.62
N GLU A 343 -25.80 6.87 29.36
CA GLU A 343 -24.40 6.95 28.93
C GLU A 343 -24.01 8.35 28.41
N GLY A 344 -24.87 9.36 28.59
CA GLY A 344 -24.51 10.76 28.35
C GLY A 344 -24.57 11.24 26.89
N TYR A 345 -25.20 10.49 25.98
CA TYR A 345 -25.35 10.85 24.56
C TYR A 345 -26.67 11.57 24.24
N LEU A 346 -27.67 11.51 25.13
CA LEU A 346 -28.87 12.33 25.11
C LEU A 346 -28.85 13.32 26.27
N ASN A 347 -28.88 14.61 25.97
CA ASN A 347 -29.03 15.64 26.99
C ASN A 347 -30.52 15.76 27.38
N ARG A 348 -30.87 15.32 28.59
CA ARG A 348 -32.26 15.34 29.09
C ARG A 348 -32.82 16.75 29.33
N GLN A 349 -31.97 17.73 29.57
CA GLN A 349 -32.40 19.10 29.85
C GLN A 349 -32.81 19.82 28.57
N ASN A 350 -32.05 19.60 27.50
CA ASN A 350 -32.27 20.24 26.20
C ASN A 350 -33.01 19.32 25.20
N ASP A 351 -33.23 18.06 25.53
CA ASP A 351 -33.77 17.00 24.66
C ASP A 351 -33.03 16.90 23.32
N THR A 352 -31.68 16.91 23.37
CA THR A 352 -30.81 16.93 22.19
C THR A 352 -29.92 15.70 22.08
N VAL A 353 -29.74 15.22 20.84
CA VAL A 353 -28.65 14.30 20.44
C VAL A 353 -27.79 15.01 19.39
N ILE A 354 -26.47 14.91 19.51
CA ILE A 354 -25.54 15.58 18.59
C ILE A 354 -24.77 14.55 17.78
N LEU A 355 -24.86 14.66 16.45
CA LEU A 355 -24.10 13.90 15.48
C LEU A 355 -23.13 14.81 14.73
N ARG A 356 -22.04 14.26 14.20
CA ARG A 356 -21.07 14.95 13.34
C ARG A 356 -20.66 14.08 12.16
#